data_AF-A0A6I4MNE0-F1
#
_entry.id   AF-A0A6I4MNE0-F1
#
_cell.length_a   1.000
_cell.length_b   1.000
_cell.length_c   1.000
_cell.angle_alpha   90.00
_cell.angle_beta   90.00
_cell.angle_gamma   90.00
#
_symmetry.space_group_name_H-M   'P 1'
#
loop_
_entity.id
_entity.type
_entity.pdbx_description
1 polymer ?
#
loop_
_entity_poly.entity_id
_entity_poly.type
_entity_poly.pdbx_seq_one_letter_code
_entity_poly.pdbx_strand_id
1 'polypeptide(L)'
;MTASSTAGAASGPYDTEADAFAEVRDIYTGHAKHGVMRARNLDLLLRACADHGVELGDYDRAVLRRLAAGPPETAQVLASLIARAALPPGGVPRPERA
;
A
#
# COMPACT_ATOMS: atom_id res chain seq x y z
N MET A 1 25.33 -24.56 -20.41
CA MET A 1 25.58 -23.18 -19.94
C MET A 1 24.24 -22.53 -19.71
N THR A 2 23.81 -22.52 -18.45
CA THR A 2 22.53 -21.99 -17.97
C THR A 2 22.51 -20.47 -18.09
N ALA A 3 21.52 -19.94 -18.79
CA ALA A 3 21.22 -18.52 -18.79
C ALA A 3 20.62 -18.15 -17.43
N SER A 4 21.38 -17.43 -16.60
CA SER A 4 20.86 -16.71 -15.45
C SER A 4 19.97 -15.59 -15.98
N SER A 5 18.65 -15.78 -15.94
CA SER A 5 17.73 -14.66 -16.01
C SER A 5 17.75 -13.98 -14.65
N THR A 6 18.55 -12.91 -14.53
CA THR A 6 18.27 -11.87 -13.55
C THR A 6 16.94 -11.24 -13.96
N ALA A 7 15.84 -11.80 -13.46
CA ALA A 7 14.58 -11.10 -13.44
C ALA A 7 14.83 -9.83 -12.65
N GLY A 8 14.95 -8.70 -13.37
CA GLY A 8 15.01 -7.39 -12.75
C GLY A 8 13.84 -7.31 -11.78
N ALA A 9 14.14 -7.22 -10.49
CA ALA A 9 13.13 -6.86 -9.51
C ALA A 9 12.54 -5.54 -10.02
N ALA A 10 11.34 -5.59 -10.58
CA ALA A 10 10.63 -4.41 -10.99
C ALA A 10 10.61 -3.49 -9.76
N SER A 11 11.19 -2.30 -9.88
CA SER A 11 11.10 -1.31 -8.82
C SER A 11 9.63 -1.14 -8.44
N GLY A 12 9.35 -0.86 -7.17
CA GLY A 12 7.96 -0.67 -6.74
C GLY A 12 7.27 0.42 -7.55
N PRO A 13 5.93 0.51 -7.49
CA PRO A 13 5.18 1.51 -8.27
C PRO A 13 5.51 2.97 -7.90
N TYR A 14 6.26 3.19 -6.82
CA TYR A 14 6.63 4.52 -6.32
C TYR A 14 8.15 4.62 -6.26
N ASP A 15 8.75 5.23 -7.28
CA ASP A 15 10.17 5.57 -7.29
C ASP A 15 10.40 6.97 -6.71
N THR A 16 9.36 7.83 -6.78
CA THR A 16 9.37 9.22 -6.30
C THR A 16 8.13 9.54 -5.47
N GLU A 17 8.20 10.62 -4.69
CA GLU A 17 7.04 11.17 -3.96
C GLU A 17 5.91 11.59 -4.92
N ALA A 18 6.25 12.06 -6.12
CA ALA A 18 5.28 12.46 -7.13
C ALA A 18 4.41 11.29 -7.61
N ASP A 19 4.97 10.09 -7.67
CA ASP A 19 4.23 8.87 -8.03
C ASP A 19 3.15 8.55 -6.99
N ALA A 20 3.48 8.72 -5.70
CA ALA A 20 2.53 8.54 -4.61
C ALA A 20 1.49 9.68 -4.55
N PHE A 21 1.90 10.92 -4.84
CA PHE A 21 1.01 12.08 -4.87
C PHE A 21 -0.10 11.95 -5.92
N ALA A 22 0.22 11.40 -7.10
CA ALA A 22 -0.75 11.25 -8.18
C ALA A 22 -1.99 10.43 -7.75
N GLU A 23 -1.80 9.41 -6.92
CA GLU A 23 -2.84 8.51 -6.42
C GLU A 23 -3.72 9.14 -5.33
N VAL A 24 -3.22 10.13 -4.59
CA VAL A 24 -3.92 10.77 -3.47
C VAL A 24 -4.37 12.20 -3.78
N ARG A 25 -4.21 12.64 -5.03
CA ARG A 25 -4.51 14.02 -5.45
C ARG A 25 -5.96 14.41 -5.16
N ASP A 26 -6.89 13.47 -5.28
CA ASP A 26 -8.32 13.66 -4.99
C ASP A 26 -8.60 13.94 -3.50
N ILE A 27 -7.77 13.41 -2.60
CA ILE A 27 -7.86 13.67 -1.16
C ILE A 27 -7.62 15.16 -0.88
N TYR A 28 -6.67 15.77 -1.58
CA TYR A 28 -6.38 17.21 -1.46
C TYR A 28 -7.43 18.10 -2.11
N THR A 29 -7.94 17.73 -3.30
CA THR A 29 -8.92 18.57 -4.02
C THR A 29 -10.29 18.59 -3.35
N GLY A 30 -10.64 17.54 -2.60
CA GLY A 30 -11.93 17.48 -1.90
C GLY A 30 -11.94 18.11 -0.50
N HIS A 31 -10.84 18.11 0.26
CA HIS A 31 -10.91 18.33 1.71
C HIS A 31 -9.60 18.87 2.34
N ALA A 32 -9.39 20.19 2.31
CA ALA A 32 -8.21 20.84 2.91
C ALA A 32 -8.19 20.88 4.46
N LYS A 33 -9.10 20.19 5.16
CA LYS A 33 -9.14 20.19 6.64
C LYS A 33 -8.30 19.05 7.19
N HIS A 34 -7.30 19.36 8.01
CA HIS A 34 -6.38 18.38 8.64
C HIS A 34 -7.08 17.17 9.29
N GLY A 35 -8.23 17.37 9.95
CA GLY A 35 -8.99 16.27 10.57
C GLY A 35 -9.57 15.27 9.57
N VAL A 36 -9.97 15.74 8.38
CA VAL A 36 -10.50 14.88 7.31
C VAL A 36 -9.38 14.10 6.63
N MET A 37 -8.22 14.73 6.42
CA MET A 37 -7.02 14.09 5.88
C MET A 37 -6.58 12.92 6.75
N ARG A 38 -6.43 13.14 8.07
CA ARG A 38 -6.04 12.09 9.02
C ARG A 38 -7.02 10.93 9.04
N ALA A 39 -8.32 11.21 9.00
CA ALA A 39 -9.34 10.17 8.99
C ALA A 39 -9.27 9.32 7.70
N ARG A 40 -9.06 9.95 6.54
CA ARG A 40 -8.91 9.25 5.26
C ARG A 40 -7.64 8.41 5.21
N ASN A 41 -6.51 8.95 5.68
CA ASN A 41 -5.25 8.19 5.74
C ASN A 41 -5.40 6.96 6.63
N LEU A 42 -6.10 7.08 7.76
CA LEU A 42 -6.36 5.96 8.64
C LEU A 42 -7.26 4.92 7.97
N ASP A 43 -8.33 5.35 7.31
CA ASP A 43 -9.25 4.47 6.57
C ASP A 43 -8.52 3.70 5.45
N LEU A 44 -7.68 4.38 4.68
CA LEU A 44 -6.85 3.77 3.63
C LEU A 44 -5.95 2.65 4.19
N LEU A 45 -5.24 2.92 5.29
CA LEU A 45 -4.36 1.94 5.93
C LEU A 45 -5.15 0.75 6.49
N LEU A 46 -6.29 1.00 7.15
CA LEU A 46 -7.14 -0.06 7.71
C LEU A 46 -7.73 -0.95 6.61
N ARG A 47 -8.18 -0.36 5.50
CA ARG A 47 -8.69 -1.11 4.34
C ARG A 47 -7.61 -1.97 3.72
N ALA A 48 -6.41 -1.43 3.50
CA ALA A 48 -5.29 -2.22 2.98
C ALA A 48 -4.98 -3.44 3.87
N CYS A 49 -4.99 -3.28 5.20
CA CYS A 49 -4.86 -4.42 6.11
C CYS A 49 -6.03 -5.42 5.96
N ALA A 50 -7.27 -4.94 5.94
CA ALA A 50 -8.47 -5.78 5.87
C ALA A 50 -8.57 -6.57 4.55
N ASP A 51 -8.35 -5.90 3.42
CA ASP A 51 -8.43 -6.48 2.07
C ASP A 51 -7.40 -7.60 1.85
N HIS A 52 -6.33 -7.61 2.65
CA HIS A 52 -5.25 -8.59 2.61
C HIS A 52 -5.18 -9.52 3.83
N GLY A 53 -6.24 -9.53 4.66
CA GLY A 53 -6.36 -10.46 5.78
C GLY A 53 -5.34 -10.25 6.91
N VAL A 54 -4.78 -9.04 7.02
CA VAL A 54 -3.85 -8.70 8.11
C VAL A 54 -4.64 -8.48 9.40
N GLU A 55 -4.48 -9.39 10.36
CA GLU A 55 -5.03 -9.21 11.69
C GLU A 55 -4.32 -8.08 12.43
N LEU A 56 -5.09 -7.21 13.09
CA LEU A 56 -4.57 -6.07 13.81
C LEU A 56 -4.84 -6.22 15.32
N GLY A 57 -3.79 -6.09 16.12
CA GLY A 57 -3.86 -5.87 17.54
C GLY A 57 -4.10 -4.40 17.89
N ASP A 58 -4.30 -4.11 19.18
CA ASP A 58 -4.58 -2.76 19.64
C ASP A 58 -3.41 -1.81 19.45
N TYR A 59 -2.19 -2.31 19.63
CA TYR A 59 -0.99 -1.50 19.39
C TYR A 59 -0.81 -1.20 17.90
N ASP A 60 -1.13 -2.15 17.01
CA ASP A 60 -1.08 -1.92 15.56
C ASP A 60 -2.06 -0.82 15.16
N ARG A 61 -3.30 -0.88 15.66
CA ARG A 61 -4.28 0.19 15.47
C ARG A 61 -3.77 1.54 16.00
N ALA A 62 -3.09 1.56 17.14
CA ALA A 62 -2.48 2.77 17.67
C ALA A 62 -1.31 3.29 16.81
N VAL A 63 -0.51 2.40 16.23
CA VAL A 63 0.54 2.74 15.25
C VAL A 63 -0.07 3.32 13.98
N LEU A 64 -1.08 2.67 13.39
CA LEU A 64 -1.77 3.18 12.19
C LEU A 64 -2.38 4.57 12.43
N ARG A 65 -2.96 4.82 13.61
CA ARG A 65 -3.47 6.16 14.00
C ARG A 65 -2.38 7.23 14.10
N ARG A 66 -1.15 6.85 14.44
CA ARG A 66 0.02 7.74 14.48
C ARG A 66 0.54 8.00 13.07
N LEU A 67 0.67 6.95 12.25
CA LEU A 67 1.10 7.05 10.86
C LEU A 67 0.13 7.89 10.02
N ALA A 68 -1.17 7.76 10.26
CA ALA A 68 -2.20 8.53 9.59
C ALA A 68 -2.13 10.06 9.85
N ALA A 69 -1.35 10.52 10.83
CA ALA A 69 -1.12 11.94 11.05
C ALA A 69 -0.14 12.56 10.03
N GLY A 70 0.59 11.73 9.29
CA GLY A 70 1.48 12.16 8.22
C GLY A 70 0.74 12.48 6.91
N PRO A 71 1.50 12.87 5.86
CA PRO A 71 0.95 13.14 4.55
C PRO A 71 0.28 11.91 3.90
N PRO A 72 -0.77 12.08 3.09
CA PRO A 72 -1.50 10.99 2.42
C PRO A 72 -0.60 10.12 1.51
N GLU A 73 0.44 10.69 0.92
CA GLU A 73 1.43 9.98 0.08
C GLU A 73 2.11 8.87 0.89
N THR A 74 2.43 9.14 2.16
CA THR A 74 3.03 8.13 3.06
C THR A 74 2.05 6.99 3.33
N ALA A 75 0.78 7.31 3.58
CA ALA A 75 -0.25 6.29 3.80
C ALA A 75 -0.46 5.42 2.55
N GLN A 76 -0.41 6.01 1.36
CA GLN A 76 -0.53 5.32 0.08
C GLN A 76 0.64 4.36 -0.17
N VAL A 77 1.87 4.79 0.08
CA VAL A 77 3.05 3.92 -0.05
C VAL A 77 2.94 2.71 0.87
N LEU A 78 2.52 2.91 2.12
CA LEU A 78 2.33 1.83 3.10
C LEU A 78 1.21 0.86 2.69
N ALA A 79 0.07 1.37 2.21
CA ALA A 79 -1.02 0.54 1.70
C ALA A 79 -0.55 -0.35 0.53
N SER A 80 0.21 0.22 -0.41
CA SER A 80 0.78 -0.53 -1.53
C SER A 80 1.83 -1.56 -1.10
N LEU A 81 2.62 -1.26 -0.07
CA LEU A 81 3.55 -2.23 0.51
C LEU A 81 2.82 -3.44 1.11
N ILE A 82 1.73 -3.20 1.85
CA ILE A 82 0.89 -4.27 2.40
C ILE A 82 0.33 -5.14 1.28
N ALA A 83 -0.23 -4.53 0.24
CA ALA A 83 -0.78 -5.25 -0.91
C ALA A 83 0.25 -6.12 -1.63
N ARG A 84 1.46 -5.60 -1.85
CA ARG A 84 2.54 -6.36 -2.49
C ARG A 84 3.08 -7.49 -1.62
N ALA A 85 3.17 -7.27 -0.31
CA ALA A 85 3.61 -8.30 0.63
C ALA A 85 2.61 -9.48 0.72
N ALA A 86 1.32 -9.22 0.47
CA ALA A 86 0.29 -10.24 0.46
C ALA A 86 0.31 -11.12 -0.81
N LEU A 87 0.91 -10.64 -1.91
CA LEU A 87 1.06 -11.42 -3.13
C LEU A 87 2.17 -12.47 -2.97
N PRO A 88 1.92 -13.76 -3.27
CA PRO A 88 2.96 -14.77 -3.22
C PRO A 88 4.06 -14.45 -4.25
N PRO A 89 5.34 -14.68 -3.94
CA PRO A 89 6.41 -14.47 -4.89
C PRO A 89 6.27 -15.46 -6.07
N GLY A 90 5.91 -14.93 -7.25
CA GLY A 90 5.90 -15.68 -8.51
C GLY A 90 4.61 -16.46 -8.80
N GLY A 91 3.47 -15.78 -8.86
CA GLY A 91 2.20 -16.36 -9.33
C GLY A 91 2.27 -16.87 -10.77
N VAL A 92 2.72 -18.12 -10.95
CA VAL A 92 2.45 -18.91 -12.16
C VAL A 92 1.10 -19.61 -11.93
N PRO A 93 0.04 -19.28 -12.68
CA PRO A 93 -1.22 -20.01 -12.58
C PRO A 93 -0.97 -21.48 -12.97
N ARG A 94 -1.23 -22.38 -12.02
CA ARG A 94 -1.19 -23.83 -12.28
C ARG A 94 -2.26 -24.13 -13.33
N PRO A 95 -1.93 -24.73 -14.49
CA PRO A 95 -2.97 -25.13 -15.43
C PRO A 95 -3.85 -26.19 -14.77
N GLU A 96 -5.16 -25.92 -14.70
CA GLU A 96 -6.15 -26.94 -14.36
C GLU A 96 -5.99 -28.08 -15.37
N ARG A 97 -5.73 -29.29 -14.85
CA ARG A 97 -5.70 -30.49 -15.66
C ARG A 97 -7.14 -30.86 -16.00
N ALA A 98 -7.47 -30.78 -17.29
CA ALA A 98 -8.60 -31.49 -17.88
C ALA A 98 -8.41 -33.01 -17.82
#